data_AF-B8HK93-F1
#
_entry.id   AF-B8HK93-F1
#
_cell.length_a   1.000
_cell.length_b   1.000
_cell.length_c   1.000
_cell.angle_alpha   90.00
_cell.angle_beta   90.00
_cell.angle_gamma   90.00
#
_symmetry.space_group_name_H-M   'P 1'
#
loop_
_entity.id
_entity.type
_entity.pdbx_description
1 polymer ?
#
loop_
_entity_poly.entity_id
_entity_poly.type
_entity_poly.pdbx_seq_one_letter_code
_entity_poly.pdbx_strand_id
1 'polypeptide(L)'
;MSDLPPFSGYALGIDTTSSVLVLGLSNFVTPGRWQTWPLGRDLSLYLQDALGEFIQPQTWSDLAWIAVARGPGSFTGTRLGVVTARTLAQQLKLPLFAISNLAATALAAVQTSPTATEIAVESPARQGEVYAAIYKFNPPSELHTIQADQVLKTSEWEEILQTFKGQRVGGSQPTPTATAIGQAMLQLAHHQWQRGDRPDWSSAIPFYN
;
A
#
# COMPACT_ATOMS: atom_id res chain seq x y z
N MET A 1 30.69 4.71 -3.82
CA MET A 1 29.48 5.50 -4.10
C MET A 1 29.16 5.30 -5.56
N SER A 2 28.18 4.45 -5.90
CA SER A 2 27.77 4.27 -7.30
C SER A 2 26.81 5.41 -7.66
N ASP A 3 27.27 6.33 -8.51
CA ASP A 3 26.43 7.34 -9.15
C ASP A 3 25.51 6.66 -10.17
N LEU A 4 24.35 6.20 -9.69
CA LEU A 4 23.24 5.92 -10.59
C LEU A 4 22.71 7.27 -11.10
N PRO A 5 22.45 7.43 -12.41
CA PRO A 5 21.86 8.66 -12.92
C PRO A 5 20.51 8.93 -12.23
N PRO A 6 20.14 10.21 -12.03
CA PRO A 6 18.81 10.54 -11.52
C PRO A 6 17.76 9.90 -12.43
N PHE A 7 16.89 9.11 -11.82
CA PHE A 7 15.87 8.34 -12.50
C PHE A 7 14.89 9.27 -13.26
N SER A 8 14.56 8.93 -14.51
CA SER A 8 13.53 9.59 -15.32
C SER A 8 12.40 8.60 -15.60
N GLY A 9 11.18 8.92 -15.14
CA GLY A 9 9.97 8.15 -15.37
C GLY A 9 9.00 8.22 -14.19
N TYR A 10 7.97 7.39 -14.24
CA TYR A 10 6.88 7.39 -13.27
C TYR A 10 6.77 6.07 -12.50
N ALA A 11 6.27 6.20 -11.29
CA ALA A 11 5.84 5.10 -10.43
C ALA A 11 4.33 4.97 -10.50
N LEU A 12 3.83 3.77 -10.77
CA LEU A 12 2.40 3.45 -10.73
C LEU A 12 2.06 2.76 -9.41
N GLY A 13 1.08 3.29 -8.69
CA GLY A 13 0.48 2.67 -7.50
C GLY A 13 -0.88 2.08 -7.80
N ILE A 14 -1.12 0.85 -7.34
CA ILE A 14 -2.40 0.13 -7.50
C ILE A 14 -2.86 -0.39 -6.14
N ASP A 15 -3.96 0.13 -5.63
CA ASP A 15 -4.62 -0.39 -4.43
C ASP A 15 -6.05 -0.84 -4.73
N THR A 16 -6.31 -2.11 -4.44
CA THR A 16 -7.57 -2.83 -4.65
C THR A 16 -8.02 -3.56 -3.38
N THR A 17 -7.42 -3.19 -2.23
CA THR A 17 -7.64 -3.85 -0.94
C THR A 17 -8.95 -3.42 -0.28
N SER A 18 -9.56 -2.33 -0.74
CA SER A 18 -10.87 -1.86 -0.29
C SER A 18 -11.95 -2.02 -1.38
N SER A 19 -13.17 -1.54 -1.13
CA SER A 19 -14.21 -1.41 -2.16
C SER A 19 -13.94 -0.27 -3.16
N VAL A 20 -12.90 0.52 -2.93
CA VAL A 20 -12.46 1.63 -3.77
C VAL A 20 -11.14 1.23 -4.44
N LEU A 21 -11.12 1.24 -5.77
CA LEU A 21 -9.88 1.20 -6.55
C LEU A 21 -9.17 2.54 -6.37
N VAL A 22 -7.90 2.53 -6.01
CA VAL A 22 -7.04 3.72 -5.97
C VAL A 22 -5.89 3.50 -6.94
N LEU A 23 -5.70 4.45 -7.85
CA LEU A 23 -4.55 4.52 -8.73
C LEU A 23 -3.76 5.79 -8.46
N GLY A 24 -2.42 5.66 -8.47
CA GLY A 24 -1.48 6.75 -8.26
C GLY A 24 -0.39 6.76 -9.31
N LEU A 25 0.01 7.94 -9.79
CA LEU A 25 1.13 8.10 -10.70
C LEU A 25 2.03 9.24 -10.20
N SER A 26 3.31 8.95 -9.95
CA SER A 26 4.24 9.94 -9.40
C SER A 26 5.65 9.77 -9.96
N ASN A 27 6.30 10.88 -10.31
CA ASN A 27 7.75 10.93 -10.58
C ASN A 27 8.54 11.42 -9.36
N PHE A 28 7.86 11.74 -8.24
CA PHE A 28 8.43 12.28 -7.00
C PHE A 28 9.17 13.63 -7.15
N VAL A 29 9.03 14.30 -8.29
CA VAL A 29 9.55 15.65 -8.56
C VAL A 29 8.42 16.67 -8.56
N THR A 30 7.29 16.31 -9.19
CA THR A 30 6.06 17.10 -9.22
C THR A 30 4.98 16.41 -8.39
N PRO A 31 3.92 17.13 -7.97
CA PRO A 31 2.77 16.49 -7.33
C PRO A 31 2.25 15.31 -8.16
N GLY A 32 2.03 14.17 -7.52
CA GLY A 32 1.51 12.97 -8.17
C GLY A 32 0.05 13.12 -8.57
N ARG A 33 -0.38 12.34 -9.56
CA ARG A 33 -1.79 12.20 -9.96
C ARG A 33 -2.42 11.03 -9.21
N TRP A 34 -3.65 11.22 -8.75
CA TRP A 34 -4.40 10.21 -7.99
C TRP A 34 -5.84 10.19 -8.47
N GLN A 35 -6.41 9.00 -8.59
CA GLN A 35 -7.82 8.84 -8.91
C GLN A 35 -8.39 7.60 -8.21
N THR A 36 -9.68 7.68 -7.88
CA THR A 36 -10.38 6.64 -7.16
C THR A 36 -11.70 6.29 -7.82
N TRP A 37 -12.07 5.01 -7.80
CA TRP A 37 -13.36 4.53 -8.29
C TRP A 37 -14.01 3.61 -7.25
N PRO A 38 -15.25 3.87 -6.82
CA PRO A 38 -15.97 3.03 -5.86
C PRO A 38 -16.58 1.79 -6.55
N LEU A 39 -15.72 0.94 -7.12
CA LEU A 39 -16.15 -0.17 -7.96
C LEU A 39 -16.73 -1.35 -7.18
N GLY A 40 -16.37 -1.53 -5.92
CA GLY A 40 -16.87 -2.61 -5.07
C GLY A 40 -16.76 -3.97 -5.74
N ARG A 41 -17.90 -4.58 -6.05
CA ARG A 41 -17.99 -5.90 -6.69
C ARG A 41 -17.68 -5.87 -8.19
N ASP A 42 -17.77 -4.71 -8.82
CA ASP A 42 -17.54 -4.53 -10.26
C ASP A 42 -16.07 -4.26 -10.60
N LEU A 43 -15.15 -4.36 -9.62
CA LEU A 43 -13.72 -4.15 -9.81
C LEU A 43 -13.17 -4.95 -11.01
N SER A 44 -13.53 -6.23 -11.13
CA SER A 44 -13.04 -7.07 -12.24
C SER A 44 -13.56 -6.66 -13.61
N LEU A 45 -14.69 -5.95 -13.66
CA LEU A 45 -15.29 -5.49 -14.91
C LEU A 45 -14.59 -4.22 -15.41
N TYR A 46 -14.19 -3.32 -14.51
CA TYR A 46 -13.73 -1.97 -14.86
C TYR A 46 -12.25 -1.69 -14.60
N LEU A 47 -11.50 -2.60 -13.95
CA LEU A 47 -10.10 -2.36 -13.59
C LEU A 47 -9.21 -2.04 -14.80
N GLN A 48 -9.35 -2.80 -15.88
CA GLN A 48 -8.52 -2.61 -17.08
C GLN A 48 -8.81 -1.25 -17.75
N ASP A 49 -10.09 -0.89 -17.87
CA ASP A 49 -10.50 0.38 -18.46
C ASP A 49 -10.04 1.56 -17.60
N ALA A 50 -10.21 1.48 -16.28
CA ALA A 50 -9.73 2.50 -15.35
C ALA A 50 -8.21 2.69 -15.43
N LEU A 51 -7.44 1.60 -15.55
CA LEU A 51 -5.99 1.65 -15.74
C LEU A 51 -5.60 2.31 -17.07
N GLY A 52 -6.29 1.96 -18.15
CA GLY A 52 -6.06 2.50 -19.48
C GLY A 52 -6.40 3.99 -19.59
N GLU A 53 -7.48 4.43 -18.95
CA GLU A 53 -7.84 5.84 -18.84
C GLU A 53 -6.84 6.59 -17.96
N PHE A 54 -6.51 6.04 -16.80
CA PHE A 54 -5.67 6.70 -15.81
C PHE A 54 -4.23 6.93 -16.24
N ILE A 55 -3.65 6.06 -17.08
CA ILE A 55 -2.25 6.21 -17.50
C ILE A 55 -2.06 7.45 -18.41
N GLN A 56 -3.07 7.82 -19.20
CA GLN A 56 -2.98 8.95 -20.14
C GLN A 56 -2.75 10.29 -19.42
N PRO A 57 -1.91 11.20 -19.94
CA PRO A 57 -1.25 11.16 -21.25
C PRO A 57 0.09 10.40 -21.25
N GLN A 58 0.52 9.86 -20.10
CA GLN A 58 1.68 8.97 -20.06
C GLN A 58 1.33 7.63 -20.72
N THR A 59 2.39 6.90 -21.04
CA THR A 59 2.34 5.57 -21.62
C THR A 59 2.92 4.56 -20.63
N TRP A 60 2.63 3.28 -20.87
CA TRP A 60 3.21 2.20 -20.07
C TRP A 60 4.75 2.18 -20.09
N SER A 61 5.37 2.68 -21.16
CA SER A 61 6.83 2.81 -21.29
C SER A 61 7.44 3.94 -20.47
N ASP A 62 6.63 4.89 -19.98
CA ASP A 62 7.10 5.96 -19.09
C ASP A 62 7.23 5.47 -17.64
N LEU A 63 6.74 4.27 -17.33
CA LEU A 63 6.84 3.67 -16.01
C LEU A 63 8.22 3.06 -15.78
N ALA A 64 8.69 3.10 -14.54
CA ALA A 64 9.92 2.39 -14.17
C ALA A 64 9.81 1.45 -13.00
N TRP A 65 8.74 1.55 -12.23
CA TRP A 65 8.39 0.57 -11.22
C TRP A 65 6.92 0.71 -10.86
N ILE A 66 6.40 -0.37 -10.31
CA ILE A 66 5.00 -0.48 -9.91
C ILE A 66 4.97 -0.80 -8.41
N ALA A 67 4.03 -0.22 -7.69
CA ALA A 67 3.69 -0.61 -6.33
C ALA A 67 2.25 -1.15 -6.31
N VAL A 68 2.04 -2.22 -5.56
CA VAL A 68 0.73 -2.81 -5.34
C VAL A 68 0.50 -3.06 -3.86
N ALA A 69 -0.70 -2.72 -3.39
CA ALA A 69 -1.11 -3.10 -2.05
C ALA A 69 -1.38 -4.61 -2.02
N ARG A 70 -0.64 -5.36 -1.21
CA ARG A 70 -0.73 -6.83 -1.12
C ARG A 70 -1.72 -7.34 -0.07
N GLY A 71 -2.54 -6.44 0.47
CA GLY A 71 -3.41 -6.69 1.61
C GLY A 71 -2.70 -6.48 2.95
N PRO A 72 -3.36 -6.84 4.06
CA PRO A 72 -4.71 -7.40 4.14
C PRO A 72 -5.83 -6.43 3.74
N GLY A 73 -6.96 -6.98 3.29
CA GLY A 73 -8.19 -6.31 2.84
C GLY A 73 -9.12 -7.27 2.08
N SER A 74 -9.78 -6.79 1.03
CA SER A 74 -10.63 -7.59 0.13
C SER A 74 -9.85 -8.80 -0.43
N PHE A 75 -10.30 -10.01 -0.14
CA PHE A 75 -9.63 -11.24 -0.61
C PHE A 75 -9.56 -11.29 -2.15
N THR A 76 -10.69 -11.09 -2.81
CA THR A 76 -10.78 -11.09 -4.28
C THR A 76 -10.06 -9.89 -4.88
N GLY A 77 -10.28 -8.68 -4.31
CA GLY A 77 -9.68 -7.45 -4.81
C GLY A 77 -8.15 -7.50 -4.75
N THR A 78 -7.60 -7.86 -3.59
CA THR A 78 -6.14 -7.98 -3.39
C THR A 78 -5.51 -8.96 -4.38
N ARG A 79 -6.10 -10.14 -4.58
CA ARG A 79 -5.57 -11.12 -5.54
C ARG A 79 -5.61 -10.58 -6.97
N LEU A 80 -6.71 -9.95 -7.37
CA LEU A 80 -6.86 -9.34 -8.68
C LEU A 80 -5.83 -8.23 -8.90
N GLY A 81 -5.65 -7.33 -7.94
CA GLY A 81 -4.67 -6.24 -8.01
C GLY A 81 -3.24 -6.75 -8.12
N VAL A 82 -2.85 -7.72 -7.26
CA VAL A 82 -1.51 -8.31 -7.30
C VAL A 82 -1.27 -9.03 -8.64
N VAL A 83 -2.21 -9.83 -9.14
CA VAL A 83 -2.07 -10.50 -10.45
C VAL A 83 -1.96 -9.49 -11.59
N THR A 84 -2.75 -8.41 -11.55
CA THR A 84 -2.70 -7.33 -12.55
C THR A 84 -1.35 -6.64 -12.53
N ALA A 85 -0.87 -6.24 -11.35
CA ALA A 85 0.41 -5.57 -11.19
C ALA A 85 1.58 -6.47 -11.59
N ARG A 86 1.55 -7.76 -11.26
CA ARG A 86 2.54 -8.76 -11.69
C ARG A 86 2.59 -8.89 -13.20
N THR A 87 1.43 -8.98 -13.85
CA THR A 87 1.34 -9.09 -15.30
C THR A 87 1.94 -7.85 -15.97
N LEU A 88 1.57 -6.65 -15.51
CA LEU A 88 2.14 -5.40 -16.02
C LEU A 88 3.66 -5.33 -15.80
N ALA A 89 4.12 -5.60 -14.58
CA ALA A 89 5.54 -5.57 -14.23
C ALA A 89 6.36 -6.57 -15.04
N GLN A 90 5.82 -7.79 -15.26
CA GLN A 90 6.46 -8.82 -16.07
C GLN A 90 6.59 -8.38 -17.54
N GLN A 91 5.50 -7.86 -18.14
CA GLN A 91 5.50 -7.43 -19.54
C GLN A 91 6.43 -6.23 -19.78
N LEU A 92 6.45 -5.28 -18.84
CA LEU A 92 7.27 -4.08 -18.91
C LEU A 92 8.70 -4.28 -18.37
N LYS A 93 8.99 -5.47 -17.80
CA LYS A 93 10.27 -5.80 -17.14
C LYS A 93 10.63 -4.80 -16.03
N LEU A 94 9.64 -4.41 -15.24
CA LEU A 94 9.79 -3.44 -14.15
C LEU A 94 9.80 -4.12 -12.79
N PRO A 95 10.51 -3.56 -11.79
CA PRO A 95 10.37 -3.97 -10.40
C PRO A 95 8.95 -3.75 -9.88
N LEU A 96 8.52 -4.66 -9.00
CA LEU A 96 7.19 -4.62 -8.39
C LEU A 96 7.27 -4.66 -6.86
N PHE A 97 6.90 -3.55 -6.24
CA PHE A 97 6.86 -3.40 -4.80
C PHE A 97 5.50 -3.85 -4.25
N ALA A 98 5.48 -4.93 -3.49
CA ALA A 98 4.28 -5.42 -2.82
C ALA A 98 4.24 -4.87 -1.38
N ILE A 99 3.37 -3.90 -1.13
CA ILE A 99 3.33 -3.13 0.13
C ILE A 99 2.15 -3.58 1.00
N SER A 100 2.39 -3.71 2.31
CA SER A 100 1.34 -3.99 3.29
C SER A 100 0.33 -2.84 3.34
N ASN A 101 -0.96 -3.18 3.30
CA ASN A 101 -2.03 -2.21 3.49
C ASN A 101 -2.04 -1.63 4.91
N LEU A 102 -1.71 -2.44 5.93
CA LEU A 102 -1.63 -1.94 7.31
C LEU A 102 -0.43 -1.00 7.49
N ALA A 103 0.72 -1.29 6.87
CA ALA A 103 1.88 -0.41 6.87
C ALA A 103 1.57 0.94 6.19
N ALA A 104 0.90 0.90 5.03
CA ALA A 104 0.46 2.10 4.33
C ALA A 104 -0.54 2.91 5.18
N THR A 105 -1.48 2.23 5.83
CA THR A 105 -2.44 2.86 6.76
C THR A 105 -1.72 3.51 7.95
N ALA A 106 -0.71 2.86 8.52
CA ALA A 106 0.09 3.41 9.60
C ALA A 106 0.83 4.69 9.17
N LEU A 107 1.43 4.68 7.98
CA LEU A 107 2.13 5.84 7.44
C LEU A 107 1.16 7.00 7.14
N ALA A 108 0.00 6.72 6.54
CA ALA A 108 -1.01 7.74 6.30
C ALA A 108 -1.51 8.39 7.61
N ALA A 109 -1.65 7.60 8.68
CA ALA A 109 -2.07 8.12 9.99
C ALA A 109 -0.99 8.99 10.64
N VAL A 110 0.27 8.53 10.68
CA VAL A 110 1.36 9.28 11.34
C VAL A 110 1.64 10.62 10.66
N GLN A 111 1.43 10.73 9.34
CA GLN A 111 1.58 11.99 8.60
C GLN A 111 0.63 13.09 9.06
N THR A 112 -0.50 12.72 9.68
CA THR A 112 -1.46 13.67 10.27
C THR A 112 -1.26 13.86 11.77
N SER A 113 -0.30 13.16 12.38
CA SER A 113 -0.09 13.09 13.83
C SER A 113 1.40 13.31 14.18
N PRO A 114 1.87 14.56 14.27
CA PRO A 114 3.31 14.90 14.35
C PRO A 114 4.07 14.31 15.54
N THR A 115 3.37 13.93 16.61
CA THR A 115 3.95 13.39 17.85
C THR A 115 3.87 11.87 17.94
N ALA A 116 3.11 11.21 17.07
CA ALA A 116 2.97 9.78 17.08
C ALA A 116 4.21 9.13 16.46
N THR A 117 4.82 8.18 17.16
CA THR A 117 5.98 7.42 16.66
C THR A 117 5.68 5.92 16.56
N GLU A 118 4.62 5.45 17.22
CA GLU A 118 4.17 4.06 17.17
C GLU A 118 2.69 4.03 16.85
N ILE A 119 2.32 3.24 15.85
CA ILE A 119 0.97 3.12 15.32
C ILE A 119 0.54 1.66 15.38
N ALA A 120 -0.52 1.36 16.13
CA ALA A 120 -1.22 0.09 16.05
C ALA A 120 -2.37 0.23 15.04
N VAL A 121 -2.37 -0.63 14.03
CA VAL A 121 -3.39 -0.61 12.98
C VAL A 121 -4.19 -1.89 13.06
N GLU A 122 -5.51 -1.75 13.00
CA GLU A 122 -6.43 -2.86 12.85
C GLU A 122 -7.39 -2.66 11.67
N SER A 123 -7.78 -3.77 11.04
CA SER A 123 -8.89 -3.76 10.08
C SER A 123 -9.73 -5.04 10.24
N PRO A 124 -11.04 -4.99 9.93
CA PRO A 124 -11.90 -6.16 10.06
C PRO A 124 -11.41 -7.34 9.21
N ALA A 125 -11.33 -8.53 9.80
CA ALA A 125 -11.06 -9.78 9.10
C ALA A 125 -12.34 -10.63 9.01
N ARG A 126 -12.30 -11.88 9.48
CA ARG A 126 -13.50 -12.72 9.64
C ARG A 126 -14.19 -12.38 10.96
N GLN A 127 -15.36 -12.96 11.20
CA GLN A 127 -16.10 -12.74 12.43
C GLN A 127 -15.24 -13.11 13.66
N GLY A 128 -15.05 -12.16 14.58
CA GLY A 128 -14.23 -12.34 15.78
C GLY A 128 -12.72 -12.24 15.56
N GLU A 129 -12.28 -11.87 14.35
CA GLU A 129 -10.88 -11.71 13.98
C GLU A 129 -10.61 -10.30 13.44
N VAL A 130 -9.38 -9.85 13.61
CA VAL A 130 -8.85 -8.61 13.03
C VAL A 130 -7.55 -8.89 12.30
N TYR A 131 -7.30 -8.17 11.21
CA TYR A 131 -5.95 -7.99 10.72
C TYR A 131 -5.28 -6.91 11.54
N ALA A 132 -4.16 -7.22 12.18
CA ALA A 132 -3.50 -6.33 13.09
C ALA A 132 -2.00 -6.27 12.85
N ALA A 133 -1.41 -5.09 13.08
CA ALA A 133 0.02 -4.85 13.04
C ALA A 133 0.39 -3.65 13.92
N ILE A 134 1.66 -3.59 14.33
CA ILE A 134 2.21 -2.44 15.05
C ILE A 134 3.47 -1.98 14.32
N TYR A 135 3.49 -0.70 13.98
CA TYR A 135 4.57 -0.05 13.26
C TYR A 135 5.17 1.07 14.09
N LYS A 136 6.48 1.27 13.97
CA LYS A 136 7.21 2.38 14.55
C LYS A 136 7.84 3.21 13.45
N PHE A 137 7.75 4.53 13.57
CA PHE A 137 8.35 5.49 12.66
C PHE A 137 9.48 6.23 13.36
N ASN A 138 10.69 6.06 12.85
CA ASN A 138 11.82 6.87 13.24
C ASN A 138 12.03 7.96 12.17
N PRO A 139 12.07 9.26 12.55
CA PRO A 139 12.31 10.33 11.60
C PRO A 139 13.63 10.13 10.83
N PRO A 140 13.68 10.44 9.53
CA PRO A 140 12.65 11.20 8.82
C PRO A 140 11.49 10.40 8.21
N SER A 141 11.54 9.07 8.05
CA SER A 141 10.42 8.24 7.51
C SER A 141 10.69 6.73 7.58
N GLU A 142 11.59 6.26 8.45
CA GLU A 142 11.92 4.83 8.47
C GLU A 142 10.84 4.06 9.24
N LEU A 143 10.09 3.24 8.51
CA LEU A 143 9.11 2.32 9.06
C LEU A 143 9.83 1.07 9.59
N HIS A 144 9.62 0.79 10.87
CA HIS A 144 10.07 -0.41 11.57
C HIS A 144 8.84 -1.23 11.96
N THR A 145 8.85 -2.51 11.62
CA THR A 145 7.78 -3.43 12.02
C THR A 145 8.04 -3.91 13.44
N ILE A 146 7.19 -3.53 14.39
CA ILE A 146 7.20 -4.04 15.77
C ILE A 146 6.44 -5.35 15.85
N GLN A 147 5.27 -5.38 15.19
CA GLN A 147 4.47 -6.58 15.00
C GLN A 147 4.00 -6.62 13.54
N ALA A 148 4.38 -7.67 12.83
CA ALA A 148 4.04 -7.84 11.42
C ALA A 148 2.53 -8.05 11.22
N ASP A 149 2.07 -7.86 9.98
CA ASP A 149 0.70 -8.17 9.60
C ASP A 149 0.34 -9.60 9.97
N GLN A 150 -0.71 -9.74 10.76
CA GLN A 150 -1.23 -11.05 11.17
C GLN A 150 -2.74 -11.00 11.41
N VAL A 151 -3.35 -12.18 11.41
CA VAL A 151 -4.74 -12.36 11.86
C VAL A 151 -4.71 -12.69 13.34
N LEU A 152 -5.45 -11.94 14.16
CA LEU A 152 -5.62 -12.19 15.59
C LEU A 152 -7.09 -12.30 15.92
N LYS A 153 -7.43 -13.01 17.01
CA LYS A 153 -8.75 -12.84 17.61
C LYS A 153 -8.89 -11.42 18.15
N THR A 154 -10.09 -10.86 18.07
CA THR A 154 -10.36 -9.53 18.60
C THR A 154 -9.95 -9.40 20.07
N SER A 155 -10.23 -10.42 20.91
CA SER A 155 -9.86 -10.42 22.33
C SER A 155 -8.35 -10.42 22.57
N GLU A 156 -7.58 -11.16 21.76
CA GLU A 156 -6.11 -11.22 21.85
C GLU A 156 -5.51 -9.86 21.47
N TRP A 157 -6.07 -9.23 20.44
CA TRP A 157 -5.64 -7.90 20.03
C TRP A 157 -5.98 -6.82 21.05
N GLU A 158 -7.17 -6.87 21.66
CA GLU A 158 -7.56 -5.97 22.74
C GLU A 158 -6.61 -6.05 23.94
N GLU A 159 -6.14 -7.25 24.31
CA GLU A 159 -5.16 -7.45 25.37
C GLU A 159 -3.81 -6.78 25.05
N ILE A 160 -3.28 -6.97 23.83
CA ILE A 160 -2.08 -6.29 23.35
C ILE A 160 -2.25 -4.78 23.47
N LEU A 161 -3.41 -4.28 23.03
CA LEU A 161 -3.71 -2.87 23.04
C LEU A 161 -3.77 -2.26 24.45
N GLN A 162 -4.12 -3.01 25.51
CA GLN A 162 -4.17 -2.47 26.89
C GLN A 162 -2.85 -1.82 27.34
N THR A 163 -1.71 -2.40 26.91
CA THR A 163 -0.38 -1.89 27.25
C THR A 163 0.16 -0.89 26.23
N PHE A 164 -0.39 -0.88 25.00
CA PHE A 164 0.03 -0.01 23.92
C PHE A 164 -0.30 1.47 24.20
N LYS A 165 0.71 2.34 24.07
CA LYS A 165 0.61 3.79 24.36
C LYS A 165 0.65 4.68 23.11
N GLY A 166 0.91 4.09 21.94
CA GLY A 166 0.94 4.81 20.67
C GLY A 166 -0.45 5.12 20.13
N GLN A 167 -0.49 5.64 18.90
CA GLN A 167 -1.73 5.95 18.21
C GLN A 167 -2.38 4.66 17.67
N ARG A 168 -3.69 4.55 17.80
CA ARG A 168 -4.47 3.44 17.25
C ARG A 168 -5.24 3.90 16.01
N VAL A 169 -5.35 3.03 15.01
CA VAL A 169 -6.02 3.31 13.73
C VAL A 169 -6.90 2.11 13.37
N GLY A 170 -8.14 2.37 12.97
CA GLY A 170 -9.11 1.32 12.67
C GLY A 170 -10.00 0.91 13.85
N GLY A 171 -10.87 -0.07 13.61
CA GLY A 171 -11.90 -0.50 14.56
C GLY A 171 -12.85 0.64 14.93
N SER A 172 -12.78 1.09 16.18
CA SER A 172 -13.55 2.25 16.66
C SER A 172 -12.85 3.60 16.43
N GLN A 173 -11.60 3.59 15.97
CA GLN A 173 -10.80 4.78 15.74
C GLN A 173 -10.90 5.26 14.28
N PRO A 174 -10.66 6.55 14.02
CA PRO A 174 -10.59 7.08 12.66
C PRO A 174 -9.58 6.30 11.80
N THR A 175 -9.92 6.09 10.53
CA THR A 175 -9.05 5.48 9.53
C THR A 175 -8.77 6.51 8.43
N PRO A 176 -7.52 6.61 7.92
CA PRO A 176 -7.22 7.42 6.75
C PRO A 176 -8.09 7.05 5.53
N THR A 177 -8.26 8.00 4.61
CA THR A 177 -9.01 7.74 3.37
C THR A 177 -8.26 6.76 2.47
N ALA A 178 -8.97 6.06 1.59
CA ALA A 178 -8.35 5.14 0.62
C ALA A 178 -7.26 5.84 -0.22
N THR A 179 -7.48 7.09 -0.63
CA THR A 179 -6.47 7.89 -1.35
C THR A 179 -5.22 8.14 -0.51
N ALA A 180 -5.37 8.48 0.78
CA ALA A 180 -4.23 8.69 1.67
C ALA A 180 -3.43 7.41 1.90
N ILE A 181 -4.11 6.26 2.03
CA ILE A 181 -3.48 4.95 2.12
C ILE A 181 -2.71 4.63 0.82
N GLY A 182 -3.31 4.85 -0.35
CA GLY A 182 -2.64 4.67 -1.64
C GLY A 182 -1.42 5.57 -1.83
N GLN A 183 -1.49 6.83 -1.36
CA GLN A 183 -0.36 7.77 -1.32
C GLN A 183 0.78 7.25 -0.45
N ALA A 184 0.46 6.85 0.77
CA ALA A 184 1.41 6.29 1.72
C ALA A 184 2.03 4.99 1.20
N MET A 185 1.25 4.11 0.56
CA MET A 185 1.75 2.88 -0.07
C MET A 185 2.82 3.19 -1.12
N LEU A 186 2.55 4.15 -2.02
CA LEU A 186 3.51 4.51 -3.07
C LEU A 186 4.76 5.18 -2.48
N GLN A 187 4.61 5.92 -1.38
CA GLN A 187 5.73 6.50 -0.65
C GLN A 187 6.61 5.44 0.04
N LEU A 188 6.02 4.42 0.66
CA LEU A 188 6.77 3.28 1.22
C LEU A 188 7.58 2.55 0.14
N ALA A 189 6.96 2.30 -1.03
CA ALA A 189 7.65 1.72 -2.18
C ALA A 189 8.78 2.63 -2.68
N HIS A 190 8.58 3.95 -2.70
CA HIS A 190 9.64 4.89 -3.08
C HIS A 190 10.84 4.85 -2.13
N HIS A 191 10.61 4.75 -0.82
CA HIS A 191 11.70 4.58 0.14
C HIS A 191 12.49 3.29 -0.08
N GLN A 192 11.82 2.17 -0.39
CA GLN A 192 12.48 0.91 -0.77
C GLN A 192 13.29 1.09 -2.06
N TRP A 193 12.72 1.73 -3.07
CA TRP A 193 13.41 2.05 -4.32
C TRP A 193 14.67 2.90 -4.11
N GLN A 194 14.59 3.95 -3.28
CA GLN A 194 15.72 4.83 -2.95
C GLN A 194 16.87 4.08 -2.24
N ARG A 195 16.56 3.02 -1.49
CA ARG A 195 17.55 2.14 -0.84
C ARG A 195 18.21 1.16 -1.82
N GLY A 196 17.76 1.12 -3.07
CA GLY A 196 18.30 0.24 -4.11
C GLY A 196 17.50 -1.05 -4.34
N ASP A 197 16.36 -1.23 -3.65
CA ASP A 197 15.55 -2.44 -3.79
C ASP A 197 14.96 -2.52 -5.20
N ARG A 198 15.06 -3.68 -5.85
CA ARG A 198 14.51 -3.96 -7.19
C ARG A 198 13.82 -5.33 -7.19
N PRO A 199 12.71 -5.48 -6.44
CA PRO A 199 12.05 -6.78 -6.29
C PRO A 199 11.51 -7.28 -7.63
N ASP A 200 11.72 -8.57 -7.89
CA ASP A 200 11.14 -9.25 -9.04
C ASP A 200 9.62 -9.39 -8.87
N TRP A 201 8.88 -9.28 -9.97
CA TRP A 201 7.42 -9.38 -10.00
C TRP A 201 6.91 -10.71 -9.40
N SER A 202 7.69 -11.79 -9.47
CA SER A 202 7.28 -13.09 -8.93
C SER A 202 7.25 -13.13 -7.39
N SER A 203 7.98 -12.25 -6.71
CA SER A 203 7.97 -12.14 -5.25
C SER A 203 6.75 -11.41 -4.68
N ALA A 204 5.96 -10.74 -5.54
CA ALA A 204 4.74 -10.07 -5.13
C ALA A 204 3.65 -11.11 -4.85
N ILE A 205 3.38 -11.34 -3.57
CA ILE A 205 2.45 -12.37 -3.11
C ILE A 205 1.36 -11.72 -2.25
N PRO A 206 0.06 -12.04 -2.49
CA PRO A 206 -1.03 -11.58 -1.63
C PRO A 206 -0.82 -12.04 -0.18
N PHE A 207 -1.34 -11.28 0.77
CA PHE A 207 -1.29 -11.62 2.19
C PHE A 207 -1.93 -13.00 2.52
N TYR A 208 -2.93 -13.44 1.74
CA TYR A 208 -3.76 -14.62 1.99
C TYR A 208 -3.24 -15.92 1.36
N ASN A 209 -1.94 -16.19 1.50
CA ASN A 209 -1.27 -17.30 0.84
C ASN A 209 -1.14 -18.56 1.69
#